data_AF-A0A3P3TCL6-F1
#
_entry.id   AF-A0A3P3TCL6-F1
#
_cell.length_a   1.000
_cell.length_b   1.000
_cell.length_c   1.000
_cell.angle_alpha   90.00
_cell.angle_beta   90.00
_cell.angle_gamma   90.00
#
_symmetry.space_group_name_H-M   'P 1'
#
loop_
_entity.id
_entity.type
_entity.pdbx_description
1 polymer ?
#
loop_
_entity_poly.entity_id
_entity_poly.type
_entity_poly.pdbx_seq_one_letter_code
_entity_poly.pdbx_strand_id
1 'polypeptide(L)'
;MNNSLSEEEKRYWIAVDNEYIKIRQEEKIAKKRKPVCDVDVFSMWNFIYQAKSLNGQIIASDSLINLKEEIKNRRWIHAYITCSNGSLSYGQSIVNEYCYRPRYK
;
A
#
# COMPACT_ATOMS: atom_id res chain seq x y z
N MET A 1 -35.56 33.50 6.60
CA MET A 1 -35.07 33.53 5.20
C MET A 1 -34.53 32.16 4.88
N ASN A 2 -35.20 31.39 4.02
CA ASN A 2 -34.73 30.08 3.60
C ASN A 2 -33.62 30.29 2.58
N ASN A 3 -32.36 30.11 3.00
CA ASN A 3 -31.22 30.04 2.08
C ASN A 3 -31.23 28.67 1.40
N SER A 4 -32.12 28.48 0.43
CA SER A 4 -32.02 27.37 -0.50
C SER A 4 -31.07 27.77 -1.62
N LEU A 5 -29.96 27.05 -1.77
CA LEU A 5 -29.06 27.15 -2.91
C LEU A 5 -29.86 27.09 -4.21
N SER A 6 -29.52 27.96 -5.17
CA SER A 6 -30.04 27.89 -6.52
C SER A 6 -29.66 26.56 -7.18
N GLU A 7 -30.43 26.12 -8.16
CA GLU A 7 -30.14 24.88 -8.90
C GLU A 7 -28.76 24.90 -9.58
N GLU A 8 -28.27 26.09 -9.93
CA GLU A 8 -26.96 26.27 -10.54
C GLU A 8 -25.82 26.08 -9.53
N GLU A 9 -25.97 26.62 -8.32
CA GLU A 9 -25.02 26.38 -7.22
C GLU A 9 -24.99 24.92 -6.81
N LYS A 10 -26.15 24.24 -6.76
CA LYS A 10 -26.20 22.79 -6.49
C LYS A 10 -25.42 21.99 -7.52
N ARG A 11 -25.57 22.31 -8.82
CA ARG A 11 -24.83 21.65 -9.91
C ARG A 11 -23.33 21.87 -9.80
N TYR A 12 -22.91 23.08 -9.45
CA TYR A 12 -21.50 23.41 -9.24
C TYR A 12 -20.87 22.54 -8.13
N TRP A 13 -21.51 22.45 -6.95
CA TRP A 13 -21.00 21.65 -5.85
C TRP A 13 -20.93 20.15 -6.18
N ILE A 14 -21.93 19.62 -6.89
CA ILE A 14 -21.90 18.21 -7.36
C ILE A 14 -20.72 17.96 -8.31
N ALA A 15 -20.42 18.91 -9.21
CA ALA A 15 -19.29 18.77 -10.13
C ALA A 15 -17.94 18.79 -9.39
N VAL A 16 -17.78 19.69 -8.43
CA VAL A 16 -16.58 19.77 -7.58
C VAL A 16 -16.38 18.48 -6.78
N ASP A 17 -17.45 17.94 -6.17
CA ASP A 17 -17.40 16.68 -5.44
C ASP A 17 -17.02 15.50 -6.35
N ASN A 18 -17.60 15.44 -7.56
CA ASN A 18 -17.27 14.40 -8.54
C ASN A 18 -15.82 14.47 -9.01
N GLU A 19 -15.29 15.68 -9.25
CA GLU A 19 -13.89 15.89 -9.60
C GLU A 19 -12.96 15.47 -8.47
N TYR A 20 -13.28 15.85 -7.23
CA TYR A 20 -12.55 15.42 -6.03
C TYR A 20 -12.51 13.89 -5.89
N ILE A 21 -13.65 13.22 -6.09
CA ILE A 21 -13.75 11.76 -6.06
C ILE A 21 -12.86 11.14 -7.14
N LYS A 22 -12.87 11.70 -8.35
CA LYS A 22 -12.05 11.23 -9.48
C LYS A 22 -10.56 11.35 -9.18
N ILE A 23 -10.09 12.50 -8.70
CA ILE A 23 -8.68 12.73 -8.31
C ILE A 23 -8.27 11.69 -7.25
N ARG A 24 -9.08 11.48 -6.21
CA ARG A 24 -8.80 10.46 -5.20
C ARG A 24 -8.76 9.04 -5.75
N GLN A 25 -9.60 8.70 -6.73
CA GLN A 25 -9.57 7.39 -7.37
C GLN A 25 -8.30 7.22 -8.21
N GLU A 26 -7.91 8.23 -8.97
CA GLU A 26 -6.67 8.23 -9.76
C GLU A 26 -5.43 8.11 -8.86
N GLU A 27 -5.38 8.83 -7.74
CA GLU A 27 -4.32 8.69 -6.73
C GLU A 27 -4.26 7.28 -6.13
N LYS A 28 -5.42 6.67 -5.84
CA LYS A 28 -5.50 5.28 -5.37
C LYS A 28 -4.98 4.30 -6.44
N ILE A 29 -5.34 4.50 -7.70
CA ILE A 29 -4.87 3.70 -8.83
C ILE A 29 -3.35 3.86 -8.98
N ALA A 30 -2.83 5.09 -8.92
CA ALA A 30 -1.40 5.36 -8.99
C ALA A 30 -0.60 4.73 -7.83
N LYS A 31 -1.15 4.73 -6.61
CA LYS A 31 -0.55 3.99 -5.47
C LYS A 31 -0.57 2.47 -5.68
N LYS A 32 -1.62 1.92 -6.30
CA LYS A 32 -1.68 0.51 -6.71
C LYS A 32 -0.69 0.17 -7.82
N ARG A 33 -0.32 1.13 -8.69
CA ARG A 33 0.64 0.93 -9.79
C ARG A 33 2.07 0.67 -9.35
N LYS A 34 2.42 0.76 -8.06
CA LYS A 34 3.74 0.31 -7.58
C LYS A 34 3.76 -1.23 -7.59
N PRO A 35 4.41 -1.89 -8.56
CA PRO A 35 4.31 -3.34 -8.71
C PRO A 35 4.98 -4.05 -7.53
N VAL A 36 4.57 -5.29 -7.28
CA VAL A 36 5.30 -6.22 -6.44
C VAL A 36 6.03 -7.17 -7.38
N CYS A 37 7.32 -7.43 -7.11
CA CYS A 37 8.13 -8.30 -7.94
C CYS A 37 8.85 -9.35 -7.10
N ASP A 38 9.13 -10.49 -7.72
CA ASP A 38 10.07 -11.49 -7.19
C ASP A 38 11.49 -10.96 -7.30
N VAL A 39 12.24 -11.10 -6.22
CA VAL A 39 13.63 -10.61 -6.11
C VAL A 39 14.50 -11.66 -5.44
N ASP A 40 15.80 -11.51 -5.60
CA ASP A 40 16.79 -12.26 -4.84
C ASP A 40 17.36 -11.43 -3.68
N VAL A 41 18.28 -12.02 -2.91
CA VAL A 41 18.89 -11.38 -1.73
C VAL A 41 19.71 -10.13 -2.09
N PHE A 42 20.17 -10.03 -3.35
CA PHE A 42 21.00 -8.91 -3.81
C PHE A 42 20.15 -7.74 -4.31
N SER A 43 19.07 -8.04 -5.03
CA SER A 43 18.18 -7.07 -5.67
C SER A 43 17.07 -6.57 -4.75
N MET A 44 16.76 -7.26 -3.65
CA MET A 44 15.69 -6.85 -2.73
C MET A 44 15.89 -5.46 -2.12
N TRP A 45 17.14 -5.00 -1.97
CA TRP A 45 17.47 -3.70 -1.37
C TRP A 45 17.19 -2.50 -2.28
N ASN A 46 16.88 -2.74 -3.56
CA ASN A 46 16.51 -1.68 -4.51
C ASN A 46 15.08 -1.15 -4.28
N PHE A 47 14.32 -1.75 -3.37
CA PHE A 47 12.93 -1.41 -3.06
C PHE A 47 12.78 -0.96 -1.62
N ILE A 48 11.77 -0.13 -1.34
CA ILE A 48 11.54 0.37 0.02
C ILE A 48 11.13 -0.75 0.98
N TYR A 49 10.30 -1.70 0.53
CA TYR A 49 9.79 -2.80 1.36
C TYR A 49 9.99 -4.15 0.67
N GLN A 50 10.19 -5.18 1.48
CA GLN A 50 10.52 -6.51 1.00
C GLN A 50 10.08 -7.54 2.02
N ALA A 51 9.62 -8.68 1.55
CA ALA A 51 9.03 -9.73 2.36
C ALA A 51 9.61 -11.08 1.99
N LYS A 52 10.05 -11.82 3.01
CA LYS A 52 10.58 -13.18 2.88
C LYS A 52 9.59 -14.19 3.45
N SER A 53 9.28 -15.22 2.67
CA SER A 53 8.48 -16.35 3.14
C SER A 53 9.33 -17.34 3.93
N LEU A 54 8.67 -18.23 4.68
CA LEU A 54 9.34 -19.35 5.36
C LEU A 54 10.07 -20.28 4.37
N ASN A 55 9.61 -20.33 3.12
CA ASN A 55 10.20 -21.17 2.07
C ASN A 55 11.36 -20.47 1.34
N GLY A 56 11.76 -19.28 1.78
CA GLY A 56 12.89 -18.53 1.21
C GLY A 56 12.56 -17.70 -0.03
N GLN A 57 11.30 -17.65 -0.47
CA GLN A 57 10.87 -16.74 -1.54
C GLN A 57 10.91 -15.30 -1.04
N ILE A 58 11.36 -14.37 -1.89
CA ILE A 58 11.45 -12.95 -1.57
C ILE A 58 10.68 -12.15 -2.61
N ILE A 59 9.81 -11.28 -2.12
CA ILE A 59 9.10 -10.29 -2.95
C ILE A 59 9.38 -8.89 -2.43
N ALA A 60 9.38 -7.90 -3.31
CA ALA A 60 9.66 -6.52 -2.94
C ALA A 60 8.78 -5.52 -3.67
N SER A 61 8.55 -4.36 -3.04
CA SER A 61 7.73 -3.27 -3.56
C SER A 61 8.00 -1.96 -2.81
N ASP A 62 7.77 -0.84 -3.49
CA ASP A 62 7.80 0.50 -2.88
C ASP A 62 6.49 0.87 -2.14
N SER A 63 5.59 -0.10 -1.99
CA SER A 63 4.31 0.04 -1.28
C SER A 63 4.10 -1.13 -0.32
N LEU A 64 4.14 -0.85 0.98
CA LEU A 64 3.85 -1.85 2.02
C LEU A 64 2.43 -2.44 1.89
N ILE A 65 1.48 -1.66 1.39
CA ILE A 65 0.10 -2.12 1.17
C ILE A 65 0.07 -3.18 0.08
N ASN A 66 0.65 -2.88 -1.09
CA ASN A 66 0.68 -3.80 -2.23
C ASN A 66 1.47 -5.07 -1.86
N LEU A 67 2.57 -4.91 -1.12
CA LEU A 67 3.34 -6.04 -0.60
C LEU A 67 2.49 -6.96 0.28
N LYS A 68 1.73 -6.41 1.24
CA LYS A 68 0.83 -7.19 2.11
C LYS A 68 -0.32 -7.86 1.35
N GLU A 69 -0.86 -7.20 0.33
CA GLU A 69 -1.85 -7.79 -0.57
C GLU A 69 -1.26 -8.97 -1.35
N GLU A 70 -0.05 -8.82 -1.88
CA GLU A 70 0.60 -9.89 -2.63
C GLU A 70 0.97 -11.10 -1.75
N ILE A 71 1.41 -10.87 -0.51
CA ILE A 71 1.60 -11.95 0.48
C ILE A 71 0.30 -12.75 0.67
N LYS A 72 -0.86 -12.08 0.71
CA LYS A 72 -2.17 -12.74 0.79
C LYS A 72 -2.51 -13.50 -0.50
N ASN A 73 -2.28 -12.89 -1.66
CA ASN A 73 -2.54 -13.51 -2.96
C ASN A 73 -1.76 -14.82 -3.11
N ARG A 74 -0.49 -14.81 -2.67
CA ARG A 74 0.41 -15.98 -2.65
C ARG A 74 0.12 -16.98 -1.53
N ARG A 75 -0.89 -16.74 -0.69
CA ARG A 75 -1.29 -17.60 0.43
C ARG A 75 -0.18 -17.89 1.42
N TRP A 76 0.73 -16.94 1.64
CA TRP A 76 1.78 -17.11 2.65
C TRP A 76 1.18 -17.09 4.05
N ILE A 77 1.44 -18.13 4.84
CA ILE A 77 0.96 -18.21 6.23
C ILE A 77 1.69 -17.19 7.11
N HIS A 78 2.95 -16.92 6.77
CA HIS A 78 3.86 -16.05 7.50
C HIS A 78 4.83 -15.37 6.53
N ALA A 79 5.12 -14.09 6.74
CA ALA A 79 6.17 -13.35 6.04
C ALA A 79 6.98 -12.49 7.01
N TYR A 80 8.30 -12.44 6.84
CA TYR A 80 9.16 -11.46 7.50
C TYR A 80 9.32 -10.27 6.57
N ILE A 81 8.79 -9.11 6.97
CA ILE A 81 8.86 -7.88 6.19
C ILE A 81 10.01 -7.02 6.74
N THR A 82 10.82 -6.50 5.83
CA THR A 82 11.90 -5.55 6.12
C THR A 82 11.73 -4.30 5.26
N CYS A 83 12.47 -3.24 5.60
CA CYS A 83 12.60 -2.02 4.78
C CYS A 83 14.02 -1.91 4.20
N SER A 84 14.23 -1.09 3.17
CA SER A 84 15.55 -0.87 2.57
C SER A 84 16.64 -0.44 3.56
N ASN A 85 16.26 0.25 4.63
CA ASN A 85 17.15 0.65 5.73
C ASN A 85 17.32 -0.43 6.83
N GLY A 86 16.75 -1.62 6.62
CA GLY A 86 16.78 -2.71 7.57
C GLY A 86 15.89 -2.52 8.81
N SER A 87 14.96 -1.54 8.84
CA SER A 87 14.12 -1.28 10.02
C SER A 87 12.72 -0.76 9.68
N LEU A 88 11.70 -1.36 10.31
CA LEU A 88 10.32 -0.85 10.29
C LEU A 88 9.98 -0.21 11.63
N SER A 89 10.19 1.10 11.76
CA SER A 89 9.80 1.84 12.96
C SER A 89 9.33 3.26 12.64
N TYR A 90 8.05 3.53 12.95
CA TYR A 90 7.54 4.88 13.17
C TYR A 90 7.94 5.32 14.60
N GLY A 91 9.23 5.59 14.82
CA GLY A 91 9.72 6.30 16.00
C GLY A 91 9.84 5.54 17.34
N GLN A 92 9.59 4.23 17.39
CA GLN A 92 9.88 3.41 18.57
C GLN A 92 10.39 2.02 18.17
N SER A 93 11.58 1.67 18.68
CA SER A 93 12.27 0.39 18.54
C SER A 93 12.53 -0.06 17.09
N ILE A 94 13.81 -0.07 16.71
CA ILE A 94 14.32 -0.56 15.42
C ILE A 94 14.02 -2.06 15.33
N VAL A 95 12.86 -2.42 14.77
CA VAL A 95 12.54 -3.81 14.47
C VAL A 95 13.21 -4.14 13.14
N ASN A 96 14.29 -4.92 13.20
CA ASN A 96 15.03 -5.34 12.01
C ASN A 96 14.13 -6.12 11.04
N GLU A 97 13.16 -6.89 11.57
CA GLU A 97 12.21 -7.70 10.79
C GLU A 97 10.82 -7.73 11.41
N TYR A 98 9.80 -7.26 10.68
CA TYR A 98 8.40 -7.30 11.09
C TYR A 98 7.74 -8.61 10.66
N CYS A 99 7.39 -9.45 11.64
CA CYS A 99 6.58 -10.65 11.40
C CYS A 99 5.14 -10.27 11.00
N TYR A 100 4.78 -10.55 9.75
CA TYR A 100 3.43 -10.37 9.22
C TYR A 100 2.73 -11.73 9.06
N ARG A 101 1.56 -11.85 9.70
CA ARG A 101 0.66 -13.00 9.53
C ARG A 101 -0.67 -12.51 8.93
N PRO A 102 -0.94 -12.81 7.65
CA PRO A 102 -2.17 -12.35 7.02
C PRO A 102 -3.39 -13.04 7.64
N ARG A 103 -4.46 -12.27 7.85
CA ARG A 103 -5.78 -12.84 8.20
C ARG A 103 -6.54 -13.11 6.91
N TYR A 104 -6.90 -14.37 6.71
CA TYR A 104 -7.79 -14.84 5.66
C TYR A 104 -9.18 -14.92 6.27
N LYS A 105 -10.00 -13.88 6.05
CA LYS A 105 -11.44 -13.93 6.32
C LYS A 105 -12.16 -14.24 5.03
#